data_AF-A0A483SDG2-F1
#
_entry.id   AF-A0A483SDG2-F1
#
_cell.length_a   1.000
_cell.length_b   1.000
_cell.length_c   1.000
_cell.angle_alpha   90.00
_cell.angle_beta   90.00
_cell.angle_gamma   90.00
#
_symmetry.space_group_name_H-M   'P 1'
#
loop_
_entity.id
_entity.type
_entity.pdbx_description
1 polymer ?
#
loop_
_entity_poly.entity_id
_entity_poly.type
_entity_poly.pdbx_seq_one_letter_code
_entity_poly.pdbx_strand_id
1 'polypeptide(L)'
;MAEKAIYFSSYNEIEKRASFNSEQEISPDNFKSLVGMYRFDENVICQVRTKKGICHQKHKNGWLGITNDGVEALIGGHCASEYFKADNSFRLEKKRVESEIERRLAVEKLRGYIFGEKDYPNEVACLRTNLISARKILDSFY
;
A
#
# COMPACT_ATOMS: atom_id res chain seq x y z
N MET A 1 9.58 -18.21 8.18
CA MET A 1 9.76 -16.83 7.68
C MET A 1 8.38 -16.35 7.28
N ALA A 2 7.88 -15.22 7.81
CA ALA A 2 6.59 -14.70 7.38
C ALA A 2 6.68 -14.31 5.90
N GLU A 3 5.63 -14.60 5.13
CA GLU A 3 5.53 -14.13 3.75
C GLU A 3 5.52 -12.60 3.71
N LYS A 4 6.18 -12.04 2.70
CA LYS A 4 6.37 -10.60 2.53
C LYS A 4 5.02 -9.92 2.26
N ALA A 5 4.74 -8.81 2.93
CA ALA A 5 3.49 -8.07 2.72
C ALA A 5 3.31 -7.62 1.26
N ILE A 6 2.09 -7.75 0.73
CA ILE A 6 1.76 -7.39 -0.66
C ILE A 6 0.92 -6.10 -0.67
N TYR A 7 1.26 -5.17 -1.58
CA TYR A 7 0.39 -4.07 -1.93
C TYR A 7 -0.37 -4.47 -3.19
N PHE A 8 -1.67 -4.70 -3.09
CA PHE A 8 -2.48 -5.09 -4.23
C PHE A 8 -2.95 -3.85 -4.98
N SER A 9 -2.67 -3.82 -6.29
CA SER A 9 -3.01 -2.66 -7.13
C SER A 9 -4.41 -2.76 -7.76
N SER A 10 -4.94 -3.98 -7.88
CA SER A 10 -6.28 -4.24 -8.42
C SER A 10 -6.95 -5.42 -7.73
N TYR A 11 -8.29 -5.47 -7.75
CA TYR A 11 -9.03 -6.58 -7.14
C TYR A 11 -8.74 -7.92 -7.83
N ASN A 12 -8.50 -7.90 -9.16
CA ASN A 12 -8.15 -9.06 -9.96
C ASN A 12 -6.90 -9.81 -9.43
N GLU A 13 -5.94 -9.11 -8.81
CA GLU A 13 -4.78 -9.74 -8.17
C GLU A 13 -5.17 -10.59 -6.96
N ILE A 14 -6.23 -10.21 -6.24
CA ILE A 14 -6.77 -10.95 -5.10
C ILE A 14 -7.66 -12.09 -5.60
N GLU A 15 -8.55 -11.82 -6.56
CA GLU A 15 -9.50 -12.80 -7.10
C GLU A 15 -8.81 -14.04 -7.68
N LYS A 16 -7.63 -13.86 -8.28
CA LYS A 16 -6.83 -14.96 -8.85
C LYS A 16 -6.07 -15.81 -7.84
N ARG A 17 -6.06 -15.44 -6.55
CA ARG A 17 -5.32 -16.18 -5.53
C ARG A 17 -6.07 -17.45 -5.17
N ALA A 18 -5.35 -18.58 -5.16
CA ALA A 18 -5.95 -19.88 -4.87
C ALA A 18 -6.61 -19.97 -3.48
N SER A 19 -6.10 -19.21 -2.51
CA SER A 19 -6.62 -19.17 -1.14
C SER A 19 -7.76 -18.17 -0.96
N PHE A 20 -8.08 -17.34 -1.95
CA PHE A 20 -9.15 -16.36 -1.86
C PHE A 20 -10.51 -16.98 -2.15
N ASN A 21 -11.49 -16.62 -1.32
CA ASN A 21 -12.87 -17.04 -1.49
C ASN A 21 -13.79 -15.84 -1.21
N SER A 22 -14.62 -15.46 -2.19
CA SER A 22 -15.55 -14.32 -2.09
C SER A 22 -16.64 -14.51 -1.05
N GLU A 23 -16.97 -15.76 -0.71
CA GLU A 23 -17.99 -16.11 0.28
C GLU A 23 -17.40 -16.36 1.67
N GLN A 24 -16.06 -16.32 1.81
CA GLN A 24 -15.42 -16.44 3.11
C GLN A 24 -15.80 -15.26 3.98
N GLU A 25 -15.95 -15.51 5.27
CA GLU A 25 -16.13 -14.48 6.27
C GLU A 25 -14.92 -14.37 7.20
N ILE A 26 -14.71 -13.17 7.74
CA ILE A 26 -13.62 -12.92 8.66
C ILE A 26 -14.06 -12.05 9.84
N SER A 27 -13.60 -12.41 11.04
CA SER A 27 -13.83 -11.71 12.29
C SER A 27 -12.57 -11.81 13.16
N PRO A 28 -12.49 -11.08 14.29
CA PRO A 28 -11.41 -11.29 15.25
C PRO A 28 -11.27 -12.76 15.70
N ASP A 29 -12.37 -13.50 15.81
CA ASP A 29 -12.37 -14.87 16.33
C ASP A 29 -11.70 -15.89 15.39
N ASN A 30 -11.77 -15.65 14.08
CA ASN A 30 -11.20 -16.55 13.08
C ASN A 30 -10.00 -15.95 12.34
N PHE A 31 -9.52 -14.77 12.73
CA PHE A 31 -8.41 -14.08 12.10
C PHE A 31 -7.06 -14.68 12.52
N LYS A 32 -6.19 -14.91 11.53
CA LYS A 32 -4.83 -15.42 11.73
C LYS A 32 -3.76 -14.37 11.46
N SER A 33 -3.75 -13.78 10.26
CA SER A 33 -2.71 -12.85 9.83
C SER A 33 -3.16 -11.99 8.64
N LEU A 34 -2.35 -11.00 8.26
CA LEU A 34 -2.56 -10.22 7.04
C LEU A 34 -1.60 -10.60 5.92
N VAL A 35 -2.14 -10.77 4.71
CA VAL A 35 -1.33 -10.93 3.48
C VAL A 35 -0.79 -9.58 3.02
N GLY A 36 -1.62 -8.55 3.12
CA GLY A 36 -1.33 -7.28 2.49
C GLY A 36 -2.44 -6.25 2.65
N MET A 37 -2.26 -5.12 1.97
CA MET A 37 -3.22 -4.03 1.91
C MET A 37 -3.56 -3.69 0.46
N TYR A 38 -4.66 -2.98 0.27
CA TYR A 38 -5.06 -2.47 -1.03
C TYR A 38 -5.70 -1.09 -0.95
N ARG A 39 -5.64 -0.42 -2.11
CA ARG A 39 -6.39 0.78 -2.42
C ARG A 39 -6.75 0.76 -3.90
N PHE A 40 -7.95 0.27 -4.19
CA PHE A 40 -8.47 0.09 -5.54
C PHE A 40 -9.21 1.33 -6.05
N ASP A 41 -9.37 1.41 -7.36
CA ASP A 41 -10.25 2.40 -8.00
C ASP A 41 -11.71 1.94 -8.07
N GLU A 42 -11.93 0.62 -8.02
CA GLU A 42 -13.24 -0.03 -8.02
C GLU A 42 -13.72 -0.39 -6.60
N ASN A 43 -15.02 -0.64 -6.47
CA ASN A 43 -15.61 -1.08 -5.21
C ASN A 43 -15.55 -2.59 -5.09
N VAL A 44 -15.08 -3.08 -3.95
CA VAL A 44 -15.15 -4.49 -3.55
C VAL A 44 -16.09 -4.66 -2.35
N ILE A 45 -16.52 -5.88 -2.08
CA ILE A 45 -17.51 -6.20 -1.04
C ILE A 45 -16.78 -6.62 0.25
N CYS A 46 -17.13 -5.99 1.37
CA CYS A 46 -16.55 -6.33 2.68
C CYS A 46 -17.03 -7.68 3.18
N GLN A 47 -16.10 -8.53 3.64
CA GLN A 47 -16.37 -9.88 4.15
C GLN A 47 -16.32 -9.97 5.68
N VAL A 48 -16.28 -8.82 6.37
CA VAL A 48 -16.21 -8.80 7.84
C VAL A 48 -17.54 -9.20 8.46
N ARG A 49 -17.52 -10.20 9.34
CA ARG A 49 -18.67 -10.57 10.17
C ARG A 49 -18.88 -9.54 11.28
N THR A 50 -20.10 -9.03 11.36
CA THR A 50 -20.55 -8.06 12.37
C THR A 50 -21.60 -8.70 13.27
N LYS A 51 -22.07 -7.95 14.29
CA LYS A 51 -23.18 -8.38 15.14
C LYS A 51 -24.49 -8.64 14.39
N LYS A 52 -24.67 -8.07 13.19
CA LYS A 52 -25.87 -8.19 12.36
C LYS A 52 -25.70 -9.16 11.16
N GLY A 53 -24.60 -9.91 11.12
CA GLY A 53 -24.21 -10.72 9.97
C GLY A 53 -23.02 -10.12 9.20
N ILE A 54 -22.77 -10.61 7.99
CA ILE A 54 -21.65 -10.15 7.16
C ILE A 54 -21.92 -8.72 6.67
N CYS A 55 -20.90 -7.87 6.67
CA CYS A 55 -21.04 -6.44 6.37
C CYS A 55 -21.55 -6.16 4.95
N HIS A 56 -20.92 -6.76 3.93
CA HIS A 56 -21.20 -6.57 2.50
C HIS A 56 -21.21 -5.12 1.98
N GLN A 57 -20.79 -4.15 2.79
CA GLN A 57 -20.67 -2.77 2.33
C GLN A 57 -19.54 -2.63 1.33
N LYS A 58 -19.75 -1.76 0.34
CA LYS A 58 -18.75 -1.45 -0.69
C LYS A 58 -17.64 -0.59 -0.10
N HIS A 59 -16.39 -0.92 -0.40
CA HIS A 59 -15.24 -0.07 -0.11
C HIS A 59 -14.15 -0.23 -1.16
N LYS A 60 -13.18 0.68 -1.13
CA LYS A 60 -12.04 0.72 -2.06
C LYS A 60 -10.70 0.48 -1.39
N ASN A 61 -10.63 0.54 -0.07
CA ASN A 61 -9.40 0.39 0.69
C ASN A 61 -9.61 -0.56 1.87
N GLY A 62 -8.54 -1.24 2.26
CA GLY A 62 -8.58 -2.23 3.32
C GLY A 62 -7.40 -3.18 3.25
N TRP A 63 -7.59 -4.35 3.86
CA TRP A 63 -6.59 -5.40 3.97
C TRP A 63 -7.13 -6.75 3.50
N LEU A 64 -6.22 -7.62 3.05
CA LEU A 64 -6.51 -9.02 2.78
C LEU A 64 -6.04 -9.84 3.98
N GLY A 65 -6.98 -10.42 4.72
CA GLY A 65 -6.71 -11.25 5.89
C GLY A 65 -6.76 -12.73 5.55
N ILE A 66 -6.07 -13.55 6.34
CA ILE A 66 -6.15 -15.01 6.33
C ILE A 66 -6.90 -15.46 7.58
N THR A 67 -7.83 -16.40 7.43
CA THR A 67 -8.50 -17.06 8.54
C THR A 67 -7.65 -18.17 9.14
N ASN A 68 -8.03 -18.69 10.31
CA ASN A 68 -7.36 -19.83 10.94
C ASN A 68 -7.29 -21.08 10.02
N ASP A 69 -8.28 -21.22 9.13
CA ASP A 69 -8.36 -22.30 8.13
C ASP A 69 -7.51 -22.04 6.87
N GLY A 70 -6.82 -20.90 6.80
CA GLY A 70 -5.95 -20.55 5.66
C GLY A 70 -6.67 -19.94 4.47
N VAL A 71 -7.94 -19.55 4.63
CA VAL A 71 -8.74 -18.92 3.56
C VAL A 71 -8.61 -17.40 3.65
N GLU A 72 -8.45 -16.74 2.51
CA GLU A 72 -8.29 -15.29 2.41
C GLU A 72 -9.63 -14.58 2.23
N ALA A 73 -9.79 -13.45 2.92
CA ALA A 73 -10.99 -12.63 2.88
C ALA A 73 -10.70 -11.12 3.00
N LEU A 74 -11.56 -10.30 2.41
CA LEU A 74 -11.44 -8.84 2.38
C LEU A 74 -11.92 -8.19 3.70
N ILE A 75 -11.07 -7.33 4.25
CA ILE A 75 -11.37 -6.50 5.42
C ILE A 75 -11.37 -5.04 4.99
N GLY A 76 -12.55 -4.42 4.92
CA GLY A 76 -12.67 -3.00 4.58
C GLY A 76 -12.08 -2.07 5.65
N GLY A 77 -11.55 -0.92 5.24
CA GLY A 77 -10.88 0.05 6.11
C GLY A 77 -11.69 0.47 7.35
N HIS A 78 -12.98 0.75 7.13
CA HIS A 78 -13.92 1.08 8.20
C HIS A 78 -14.13 -0.10 9.15
N CYS A 79 -14.40 -1.29 8.61
CA CYS A 79 -14.63 -2.50 9.41
C CYS A 79 -13.40 -2.94 10.22
N ALA A 80 -12.19 -2.76 9.68
CA ALA A 80 -10.95 -2.97 10.43
C ALA A 80 -10.90 -2.07 11.67
N SER A 81 -11.30 -0.81 11.52
CA SER A 81 -11.22 0.19 12.60
C SER A 81 -12.34 0.01 13.63
N GLU A 82 -13.47 -0.56 13.24
CA GLU A 82 -14.64 -0.75 14.10
C GLU A 82 -14.63 -2.11 14.79
N TYR A 83 -14.38 -3.19 14.06
CA TYR A 83 -14.54 -4.56 14.54
C TYR A 83 -13.23 -5.22 14.99
N PHE A 84 -12.08 -4.79 14.44
CA PHE A 84 -10.76 -5.33 14.80
C PHE A 84 -9.96 -4.42 15.77
N LYS A 85 -10.55 -3.31 16.24
CA LYS A 85 -9.85 -2.29 17.05
C LYS A 85 -9.20 -2.84 18.32
N ALA A 86 -9.90 -3.76 18.99
CA ALA A 86 -9.46 -4.37 20.24
C ALA A 86 -8.55 -5.59 20.03
N ASP A 87 -8.41 -6.05 18.77
CA ASP A 87 -7.63 -7.23 18.45
C ASP A 87 -6.13 -6.87 18.36
N ASN A 88 -5.36 -7.35 19.32
CA ASN A 88 -3.92 -7.09 19.39
C ASN A 88 -3.17 -7.72 18.21
N SER A 89 -3.58 -8.91 17.78
CA SER A 89 -2.95 -9.65 16.68
C SER A 89 -3.12 -8.89 15.37
N PHE A 90 -4.33 -8.43 15.07
CA PHE A 90 -4.64 -7.60 13.91
C PHE A 90 -3.86 -6.29 13.95
N ARG A 91 -3.77 -5.62 15.10
CA ARG A 91 -3.03 -4.37 15.24
C ARG A 91 -1.53 -4.54 14.94
N LEU A 92 -0.93 -5.63 15.43
CA LEU A 92 0.47 -5.95 15.15
C LEU A 92 0.69 -6.27 13.66
N GLU A 93 -0.19 -7.09 13.09
CA GLU A 93 -0.12 -7.46 11.66
C GLU A 93 -0.31 -6.26 10.74
N LYS A 94 -1.25 -5.37 11.07
CA LYS A 94 -1.46 -4.12 10.33
C LYS A 94 -0.19 -3.28 10.31
N LYS A 95 0.43 -3.07 11.47
CA LYS A 95 1.69 -2.32 11.58
C LYS A 95 2.82 -2.98 10.79
N ARG A 96 2.93 -4.31 10.84
CA ARG A 96 3.91 -5.07 10.08
C ARG A 96 3.72 -4.83 8.58
N VAL A 97 2.51 -5.07 8.06
CA VAL A 97 2.17 -4.90 6.64
C VAL A 97 2.42 -3.47 6.16
N GLU A 98 1.98 -2.47 6.92
CA GLU A 98 2.21 -1.04 6.62
C GLU A 98 3.71 -0.73 6.52
N SER A 99 4.48 -1.08 7.54
CA SER A 99 5.92 -0.78 7.57
C SER A 99 6.71 -1.51 6.47
N GLU A 100 6.36 -2.76 6.14
CA GLU A 100 7.02 -3.51 5.08
C GLU A 100 6.77 -2.92 3.69
N ILE A 101 5.56 -2.43 3.44
CA ILE A 101 5.17 -1.81 2.16
C ILE A 101 5.78 -0.41 2.05
N GLU A 102 5.65 0.42 3.08
CA GLU A 102 6.25 1.76 3.12
C GLU A 102 7.76 1.71 2.89
N ARG A 103 8.45 0.78 3.58
CA ARG A 103 9.90 0.59 3.39
C ARG A 103 10.25 0.22 1.94
N ARG A 104 9.44 -0.61 1.28
CA ARG A 104 9.69 -1.01 -0.12
C ARG A 104 9.51 0.17 -1.06
N LEU A 105 8.41 0.90 -0.92
CA LEU A 105 8.12 2.09 -1.72
C LEU A 105 9.19 3.17 -1.51
N ALA A 106 9.67 3.36 -0.28
CA ALA A 106 10.76 4.29 0.01
C ALA A 106 12.06 3.90 -0.69
N VAL A 107 12.43 2.60 -0.67
CA VAL A 107 13.62 2.10 -1.36
C VAL A 107 13.48 2.24 -2.88
N GLU A 108 12.33 1.93 -3.45
CA GLU A 108 12.05 2.09 -4.89
C GLU A 108 12.15 3.56 -5.31
N LYS A 109 11.60 4.47 -4.50
CA LYS A 109 11.72 5.92 -4.71
C LYS A 109 13.17 6.39 -4.68
N LEU A 110 13.97 5.94 -3.70
CA LEU A 110 15.40 6.26 -3.62
C LEU A 110 16.17 5.71 -4.82
N ARG A 111 15.88 4.48 -5.27
CA ARG A 111 16.45 3.93 -6.50
C ARG A 111 16.08 4.77 -7.71
N GLY A 112 14.83 5.22 -7.81
CA GLY A 112 14.40 6.16 -8.83
C GLY A 112 15.17 7.48 -8.80
N TYR A 113 15.64 7.96 -7.65
CA TYR A 113 16.50 9.14 -7.60
C TYR A 113 17.96 8.87 -7.99
N ILE A 114 18.49 7.69 -7.64
CA ILE A 114 19.88 7.33 -7.94
C ILE A 114 20.04 6.96 -9.41
N PHE A 115 19.08 6.24 -9.98
CA PHE A 115 19.14 5.66 -11.31
C PHE A 115 18.18 6.33 -12.31
N GLY A 116 17.34 7.26 -11.86
CA GLY A 116 16.36 7.92 -12.71
C GLY A 116 16.99 8.96 -13.63
N GLU A 117 16.54 8.90 -14.88
CA GLU A 117 16.83 9.67 -16.10
C GLU A 117 17.04 11.19 -16.01
N LYS A 118 16.76 11.82 -14.87
CA LYS A 118 17.01 13.26 -14.73
C LYS A 118 18.48 13.48 -14.40
N ASP A 119 19.21 13.90 -15.42
CA ASP A 119 20.59 14.37 -15.31
C ASP A 119 20.63 15.74 -14.61
N TYR A 120 20.13 15.78 -13.38
CA TYR A 120 20.18 16.94 -12.50
C TYR A 120 21.59 17.53 -12.40
N PRO A 121 22.68 16.73 -12.35
CA PRO A 121 24.03 17.28 -12.40
C PRO A 121 24.29 18.12 -13.66
N ASN A 122 23.85 17.65 -14.82
CA ASN A 122 24.05 18.33 -16.09
C ASN A 122 23.10 19.53 -16.27
N GLU A 123 21.83 19.43 -15.84
CA GLU A 123 20.91 20.58 -15.80
C GLU A 123 21.48 21.71 -14.92
N VAL A 124 22.01 21.37 -13.73
CA VAL A 124 22.66 22.33 -12.83
C VAL A 124 23.93 22.91 -13.45
N ALA A 125 24.73 22.10 -14.15
CA ALA A 125 25.93 22.56 -14.84
C ALA A 125 25.61 23.54 -15.98
N CYS A 126 24.56 23.25 -16.78
CA CYS A 126 24.09 24.15 -17.84
C CYS A 126 23.59 25.48 -17.27
N LEU A 127 22.76 25.45 -16.22
CA LEU A 127 22.27 26.66 -15.56
C LEU A 127 23.41 27.52 -15.01
N ARG A 128 24.41 26.88 -14.39
CA ARG A 128 25.59 27.57 -13.86
C ARG A 128 26.40 28.24 -14.98
N THR A 129 26.60 27.55 -16.10
CA THR A 129 27.30 28.10 -17.27
C THR A 129 26.55 29.31 -17.83
N ASN A 130 25.23 29.22 -17.95
CA ASN A 130 24.39 30.33 -18.42
C ASN A 130 24.48 31.55 -17.50
N LEU A 131 24.47 31.34 -16.18
CA LEU A 131 24.64 32.41 -15.20
C LEU A 131 26.01 33.11 -15.31
N ILE A 132 27.08 32.35 -15.48
CA ILE A 132 28.44 32.90 -15.66
C ILE A 132 28.50 33.74 -16.94
N SER A 133 27.92 33.23 -18.04
CA SER A 133 27.87 33.92 -19.32
C SER A 133 27.07 35.22 -19.25
N ALA A 134 25.87 35.18 -18.63
CA ALA A 134 25.03 36.36 -18.45
C ALA A 134 25.72 37.43 -17.59
N ARG A 135 26.45 37.00 -16.54
CA ARG A 135 27.24 37.91 -15.70
C ARG A 135 28.36 38.59 -16.48
N LYS A 136 29.13 37.84 -17.29
CA LYS A 136 30.17 38.44 -18.16
C LYS A 136 29.61 39.47 -19.12
N ILE A 137 28.41 39.23 -19.66
CA ILE A 137 27.73 40.18 -20.54
C ILE A 137 27.39 41.46 -19.75
N LEU A 138 26.80 41.34 -18.56
CA LEU A 138 26.50 42.50 -17.70
C LEU A 138 27.75 43.30 -17.31
N ASP A 139 28.84 42.61 -16.98
CA ASP A 139 30.12 43.24 -16.64
C ASP A 139 30.79 43.92 -17.85
N SER A 140 30.33 43.69 -19.09
CA SER A 140 30.81 44.38 -20.30
C SER A 140 30.04 45.65 -20.66
N PHE A 141 28.92 45.90 -19.96
CA PHE A 141 28.08 47.09 -20.12
C PHE A 141 28.33 48.16 -19.03
N TYR A 142 29.18 47.87 -18.04
CA TYR A 142 29.65 48.76 -16.99
C TYR A 142 31.17 48.91 -17.07
#